data_AF-A0A1E3SYR4-F1
#
_entry.id   AF-A0A1E3SYR4-F1
#
_cell.length_a   1.000
_cell.length_b   1.000
_cell.length_c   1.000
_cell.angle_alpha   90.00
_cell.angle_beta   90.00
_cell.angle_gamma   90.00
#
_symmetry.space_group_name_H-M   'P 1'
#
loop_
_entity.id
_entity.type
_entity.pdbx_description
1 polymer ?
#
loop_
_entity_poly.entity_id
_entity_poly.type
_entity_poly.pdbx_seq_one_letter_code
_entity_poly.pdbx_strand_id
1 'polypeptide(L)'
;MAYKLTVAMLAVKDQYGTINQHMAQPVGTLLGPIIPWLSDEDAAHLIAKGLVEEIGPDHPLWEQAQSISIPGGMGAPRAIRYHGEGFDEDRQVKAGPDGTAAPSTLVSECVAKLDQLGVESQASNQTARDALRGAKISFGNEVIAAAVRYRKGRQA
;
A
#
# COMPACT_ATOMS: atom_id res chain seq x y z
N MET A 1 12.64 14.16 2.60
CA MET A 1 12.87 14.26 4.07
C MET A 1 12.91 12.86 4.65
N ALA A 2 13.52 12.67 5.82
CA ALA A 2 13.53 11.37 6.50
C ALA A 2 12.70 11.42 7.79
N TYR A 3 12.14 10.28 8.16
CA TYR A 3 11.21 10.16 9.26
C TYR A 3 11.59 8.97 10.14
N LYS A 4 11.38 9.07 11.44
CA LYS A 4 11.65 8.01 12.40
C LYS A 4 10.34 7.43 12.90
N LEU A 5 10.26 6.10 12.98
CA LEU A 5 9.15 5.41 13.63
C LEU A 5 9.11 5.75 15.13
N THR A 6 7.89 6.01 15.61
CA THR A 6 7.57 6.11 17.04
C THR A 6 6.93 4.82 17.58
N VAL A 7 6.54 3.93 16.66
CA VAL A 7 5.82 2.68 16.94
C VAL A 7 6.71 1.46 16.73
N ALA A 8 6.36 0.33 17.34
CA ALA A 8 7.16 -0.89 17.27
C ALA A 8 7.38 -1.39 15.84
N MET A 9 6.34 -1.28 14.99
CA MET A 9 6.40 -1.66 13.58
C MET A 9 5.45 -0.78 12.75
N LEU A 10 5.88 -0.39 11.56
CA LEU A 10 5.06 0.27 10.56
C LEU A 10 5.25 -0.40 9.21
N ALA A 11 4.15 -0.85 8.61
CA ALA A 11 4.14 -1.31 7.22
C ALA A 11 3.71 -0.14 6.33
N VAL A 12 4.52 0.17 5.31
CA VAL A 12 4.25 1.27 4.38
C VAL A 12 4.38 0.73 2.96
N LYS A 13 3.44 1.11 2.09
CA LYS A 13 3.42 0.65 0.70
C LYS A 13 4.03 1.71 -0.22
N ASP A 14 5.03 1.35 -1.02
CA ASP A 14 5.68 2.25 -1.98
C ASP A 14 4.81 2.51 -3.24
N GLN A 15 5.29 3.33 -4.20
CA GLN A 15 4.54 3.60 -5.44
C GLN A 15 4.32 2.37 -6.33
N TYR A 16 5.19 1.35 -6.22
CA TYR A 16 5.10 0.12 -7.00
C TYR A 16 4.15 -0.88 -6.35
N GLY A 17 3.73 -0.58 -5.13
CA GLY A 17 2.84 -1.38 -4.34
C GLY A 17 3.54 -2.42 -3.47
N THR A 18 4.86 -2.34 -3.32
CA THR A 18 5.63 -3.17 -2.40
C THR A 18 5.36 -2.75 -0.97
N ILE A 19 5.11 -3.70 -0.08
CA ILE A 19 4.98 -3.44 1.35
C ILE A 19 6.37 -3.49 1.98
N ASN A 20 6.83 -2.34 2.48
CA ASN A 20 8.05 -2.18 3.24
C ASN A 20 7.71 -2.18 4.72
N GLN A 21 8.28 -3.13 5.46
CA GLN A 21 8.10 -3.25 6.91
C GLN A 21 9.29 -2.60 7.62
N HIS A 22 8.99 -1.52 8.35
CA HIS A 22 9.94 -0.83 9.21
C HIS A 22 9.70 -1.22 10.67
N MET A 23 10.77 -1.49 11.39
CA MET A 23 10.74 -1.86 12.80
C MET A 23 11.50 -0.83 13.63
N ALA A 24 11.03 -0.56 14.86
CA ALA A 24 11.75 0.27 15.82
C ALA A 24 13.13 -0.33 16.16
N GLN A 25 13.20 -1.66 16.20
CA GLN A 25 14.45 -2.41 16.32
C GLN A 25 14.61 -3.30 15.07
N PRO A 26 15.66 -3.12 14.26
CA PRO A 26 15.86 -3.95 13.09
C PRO A 26 16.10 -5.41 13.52
N VAL A 27 15.33 -6.34 12.94
CA VAL A 27 15.50 -7.79 13.13
C VAL A 27 15.68 -8.43 11.75
N GLY A 28 16.83 -9.04 11.51
CA GLY A 28 17.12 -9.73 10.25
C GLY A 28 17.16 -8.80 9.03
N THR A 29 16.32 -9.08 8.03
CA THR A 29 16.24 -8.32 6.77
C THR A 29 15.21 -7.17 6.80
N LEU A 30 14.55 -6.95 7.94
CA LEU A 30 13.54 -5.91 8.08
C LEU A 30 14.19 -4.52 8.18
N LEU A 31 13.52 -3.52 7.62
CA LEU A 31 14.05 -2.17 7.57
C LEU A 31 14.08 -1.55 8.97
N GLY A 32 15.12 -0.76 9.22
CA GLY A 32 15.29 -0.05 10.49
C GLY A 32 14.25 1.05 10.72
N PRO A 33 14.40 1.80 11.81
CA PRO A 33 13.39 2.76 12.27
C PRO A 33 13.27 4.00 11.40
N ILE A 34 14.11 4.17 10.39
CA ILE A 34 14.15 5.36 9.53
C ILE A 34 13.48 5.06 8.20
N ILE A 35 12.55 5.92 7.80
CA ILE A 35 11.88 5.92 6.50
C ILE A 35 12.33 7.18 5.72
N PRO A 36 13.23 7.06 4.73
CA PRO A 36 13.77 8.21 4.02
C PRO A 36 12.96 8.63 2.78
N TRP A 37 11.87 7.92 2.46
CA TRP A 37 11.22 7.97 1.15
C TRP A 37 9.72 8.32 1.18
N LEU A 38 9.20 8.79 2.33
CA LEU A 38 7.82 9.25 2.41
C LEU A 38 7.60 10.51 1.57
N SER A 39 6.42 10.60 0.95
CA SER A 39 5.92 11.83 0.33
C SER A 39 5.50 12.83 1.41
N ASP A 40 5.41 14.11 1.07
CA ASP A 40 4.97 15.15 2.02
C ASP A 40 3.52 14.89 2.51
N GLU A 41 2.65 14.38 1.63
CA GLU A 41 1.25 14.06 1.97
C GLU A 41 1.16 12.87 2.94
N ASP A 42 1.86 11.77 2.66
CA ASP A 42 1.88 10.60 3.54
C ASP A 42 2.59 10.91 4.85
N ALA A 43 3.67 11.67 4.82
CA ALA A 43 4.37 12.13 6.01
C ALA A 43 3.43 12.94 6.90
N ALA A 44 2.71 13.91 6.35
CA ALA A 44 1.72 14.68 7.10
C ALA A 44 0.65 13.78 7.72
N HIS A 45 0.16 12.77 6.98
CA HIS A 45 -0.81 11.81 7.49
C HIS A 45 -0.27 10.94 8.65
N LEU A 46 0.96 10.45 8.53
CA LEU A 46 1.59 9.59 9.54
C LEU A 46 2.02 10.38 10.79
N ILE A 47 2.48 11.63 10.62
CA ILE A 47 2.78 12.56 11.71
C ILE A 47 1.50 12.92 12.47
N ALA A 48 0.41 13.23 11.76
CA ALA A 48 -0.88 13.54 12.39
C ALA A 48 -1.44 12.39 13.24
N LYS A 49 -1.01 11.14 12.97
CA LYS A 49 -1.36 9.94 13.73
C LYS A 49 -0.32 9.57 14.79
N GLY A 50 0.76 10.33 14.91
CA GLY A 50 1.84 10.07 15.86
C GLY A 50 2.62 8.79 15.56
N LEU A 51 2.63 8.32 14.31
CA LEU A 51 3.28 7.06 13.87
C LEU A 51 4.74 7.25 13.47
N VAL A 52 5.07 8.47 13.03
CA VAL A 52 6.41 8.87 12.66
C VAL A 52 6.67 10.29 13.16
N GLU A 53 7.94 10.60 13.40
CA GLU A 53 8.43 11.95 13.64
C GLU A 53 9.39 12.39 12.54
N GLU A 54 9.42 13.68 12.24
CA GLU A 54 10.36 14.24 11.27
C GLU A 54 11.78 14.24 11.83
N ILE A 55 12.74 13.78 11.03
CA ILE A 55 14.17 13.87 11.33
C ILE A 55 14.70 15.16 10.70
N GLY A 56 14.66 16.24 11.48
CA GLY A 56 15.29 17.52 11.11
C GLY A 56 16.79 17.57 11.45
N PRO A 57 17.47 18.67 11.11
CA PRO A 57 18.91 18.88 11.38
C PRO A 57 19.30 18.72 12.85
N ASP A 58 18.39 19.05 13.76
CA ASP A 58 18.60 18.97 15.21
C ASP A 58 18.27 17.57 15.80
N HIS A 59 17.81 16.63 14.95
CA HIS A 59 17.42 15.30 15.40
C HIS A 59 18.65 14.38 15.50
N PRO A 60 18.80 13.57 16.57
CA PRO A 60 19.99 12.70 16.78
C PRO A 60 20.28 11.69 15.67
N LEU A 61 19.25 11.33 14.88
CA LEU A 61 19.35 10.42 13.75
C LEU A 61 19.57 11.11 12.40
N TRP A 62 19.83 12.43 12.38
CA TRP A 62 19.98 13.23 11.16
C TRP A 62 21.10 12.71 10.25
N GLU A 63 22.31 12.51 10.78
CA GLU A 63 23.44 12.01 10.01
C GLU A 63 23.18 10.59 9.47
N GLN A 64 22.59 9.73 10.31
CA GLN A 64 22.23 8.38 9.90
C GLN A 64 21.22 8.42 8.75
N ALA A 65 20.18 9.24 8.87
CA ALA A 65 19.14 9.37 7.85
C ALA A 65 19.68 9.85 6.50
N GLN A 66 20.65 10.75 6.49
CA GLN A 66 21.32 11.19 5.26
C GLN A 66 22.17 10.10 4.60
N SER A 67 22.74 9.20 5.40
CA SER A 67 23.56 8.09 4.90
C SER A 67 22.76 6.95 4.25
N ILE A 68 21.42 6.95 4.41
CA ILE A 68 20.57 5.90 3.84
C ILE A 68 20.40 6.16 2.34
N SER A 69 21.07 5.34 1.54
CA SER A 69 20.77 5.25 0.11
C SER A 69 19.34 4.80 -0.10
N ILE A 70 18.54 5.63 -0.78
CA ILE A 70 17.22 5.27 -1.28
C ILE A 70 17.44 4.52 -2.61
N PRO A 71 17.10 3.22 -2.71
CA PRO A 71 17.04 2.54 -4.00
C PRO A 71 16.20 3.37 -4.97
N GLY A 72 16.81 3.75 -6.11
CA GLY A 72 16.16 4.56 -7.13
C GLY A 72 14.85 3.91 -7.56
N GLY A 73 13.72 4.51 -7.15
CA GLY A 73 12.39 3.95 -7.39
C GLY A 73 11.45 3.90 -6.19
N MET A 74 11.84 4.24 -4.95
CA MET A 74 10.90 4.28 -3.80
C MET A 74 10.19 5.64 -3.59
N GLY A 75 9.99 6.46 -4.64
CA GLY A 75 9.24 7.74 -4.53
C GLY A 75 7.69 7.69 -4.46
N ALA A 76 7.11 8.21 -3.38
CA ALA A 76 5.68 8.45 -3.15
C ALA A 76 4.81 7.20 -2.80
N PRO A 77 4.64 6.92 -1.49
CA PRO A 77 3.77 5.87 -0.99
C PRO A 77 2.27 6.06 -1.30
N ARG A 78 1.49 5.01 -1.03
CA ARG A 78 0.06 5.11 -0.66
C ARG A 78 -0.12 4.36 0.65
N ALA A 79 -0.39 5.05 1.76
CA ALA A 79 -0.45 4.44 3.09
C ALA A 79 -1.38 3.19 3.18
N ILE A 80 -0.90 2.10 3.79
CA ILE A 80 -1.72 0.95 4.23
C ILE A 80 -1.36 0.54 5.66
N ARG A 81 -2.37 0.65 6.53
CA ARG A 81 -2.67 -0.06 7.79
C ARG A 81 -1.62 -0.01 8.92
N TYR A 82 -1.98 0.76 9.95
CA TYR A 82 -1.42 0.70 11.30
C TYR A 82 -1.95 -0.53 12.05
N HIS A 83 -1.08 -1.27 12.73
CA HIS A 83 -1.44 -2.23 13.77
C HIS A 83 -0.73 -1.78 15.05
N GLY A 84 -1.36 -0.90 15.83
CA GLY A 84 -0.81 -0.48 17.13
C GLY A 84 -1.85 -0.28 18.21
N GLU A 85 -2.99 -0.98 18.10
CA GLU A 85 -3.79 -1.31 19.27
C GLU A 85 -3.72 -2.82 19.44
N GLY A 86 -3.68 -3.27 20.70
CA GLY A 86 -3.42 -4.65 21.08
C GLY A 86 -4.16 -5.65 20.20
N PHE A 87 -3.52 -6.80 19.98
CA PHE A 87 -4.23 -7.99 19.53
C PHE A 87 -5.38 -8.24 20.50
N ASP A 88 -6.58 -7.80 20.15
CA ASP A 88 -7.79 -8.47 20.59
C ASP A 88 -7.71 -9.85 19.92
N GLU A 89 -7.21 -10.83 20.67
CA GLU A 89 -6.94 -12.20 20.24
C GLU A 89 -8.22 -12.87 19.66
N ASP A 90 -9.39 -12.27 19.90
CA ASP A 90 -10.69 -12.70 19.41
C ASP A 90 -11.07 -12.14 18.02
N ARG A 91 -10.30 -11.22 17.43
CA ARG A 91 -10.49 -10.81 16.02
C ARG A 91 -9.51 -11.52 15.10
N GLN A 92 -9.36 -12.82 15.29
CA GLN A 92 -9.04 -13.72 14.19
C GLN A 92 -10.12 -13.51 13.13
N VAL A 93 -9.83 -12.68 12.12
CA VAL A 93 -10.47 -12.82 10.82
C VAL A 93 -10.02 -14.19 10.35
N LYS A 94 -10.80 -15.21 10.72
CA LYS A 94 -10.74 -16.51 10.07
C LYS A 94 -10.77 -16.18 8.59
N ALA A 95 -9.68 -16.50 7.92
CA ALA A 95 -9.69 -16.75 6.50
C ALA A 95 -10.66 -17.93 6.28
N GLY A 96 -11.96 -17.61 6.23
CA GLY A 96 -12.90 -18.41 5.50
C GLY A 96 -12.47 -18.37 4.03
N PRO A 97 -12.54 -19.49 3.30
CA PRO A 97 -12.15 -19.53 1.90
C PRO A 97 -13.02 -18.65 0.98
N ASP A 98 -14.06 -18.01 1.51
CA ASP A 98 -14.85 -16.97 0.85
C ASP A 98 -15.10 -15.82 1.83
N GLY A 99 -14.66 -14.60 1.49
CA GLY A 99 -14.65 -13.48 2.44
C GLY A 99 -14.50 -12.12 1.77
N THR A 100 -15.56 -11.71 1.10
CA THR A 100 -15.78 -10.46 0.36
C THR A 100 -15.53 -9.23 1.25
N ALA A 101 -14.28 -8.79 1.37
CA ALA A 101 -14.01 -7.40 1.73
C ALA A 101 -14.60 -6.52 0.63
N ALA A 102 -15.43 -5.54 1.00
CA ALA A 102 -15.99 -4.59 0.05
C ALA A 102 -14.85 -4.06 -0.85
N PRO A 103 -15.00 -4.11 -2.19
CA PRO A 103 -13.94 -3.66 -3.08
C PRO A 103 -13.61 -2.21 -2.75
N SER A 104 -12.32 -1.90 -2.66
CA SER A 104 -11.88 -0.51 -2.49
C SER A 104 -12.49 0.36 -3.59
N THR A 105 -12.69 1.65 -3.33
CA THR A 105 -13.32 2.58 -4.29
C THR A 105 -12.71 2.48 -5.69
N LEU A 106 -11.39 2.32 -5.77
CA LEU A 106 -10.63 2.12 -7.02
C LEU A 106 -10.96 0.81 -7.75
N VAL A 107 -11.17 -0.29 -7.02
CA VAL A 107 -11.58 -1.56 -7.61
C VAL A 107 -12.99 -1.43 -8.16
N SER A 108 -13.89 -0.77 -7.43
CA SER A 108 -15.26 -0.50 -7.90
C SER A 108 -15.28 0.38 -9.16
N GLU A 109 -14.46 1.44 -9.20
CA GLU A 109 -14.28 2.27 -10.40
C GLU A 109 -13.72 1.48 -11.58
N CYS A 110 -12.71 0.63 -11.33
CA CYS A 110 -12.12 -0.21 -12.36
C CYS A 110 -13.14 -1.22 -12.92
N VAL A 111 -13.98 -1.82 -12.07
CA VAL A 111 -15.07 -2.71 -12.49
C VAL A 111 -16.07 -1.96 -13.36
N ALA A 112 -16.53 -0.78 -12.92
CA ALA A 112 -17.46 0.04 -13.68
C ALA A 112 -16.89 0.44 -15.06
N LYS A 113 -15.58 0.72 -15.14
CA LYS A 113 -14.90 0.99 -16.42
C LYS A 113 -14.82 -0.25 -17.31
N LEU A 114 -14.50 -1.42 -16.76
CA LEU A 114 -14.48 -2.67 -17.54
C LEU A 114 -15.87 -3.03 -18.07
N ASP A 115 -16.93 -2.78 -17.29
CA ASP A 115 -18.31 -2.98 -17.73
C ASP A 115 -18.71 -1.97 -18.82
N GLN A 116 -18.32 -0.69 -18.70
CA GLN A 116 -18.52 0.32 -19.76
C GLN A 116 -17.80 -0.03 -21.06
N LEU A 117 -16.62 -0.64 -20.96
CA LEU A 117 -15.83 -1.08 -22.13
C LEU A 117 -16.34 -2.39 -22.73
N GLY A 118 -17.39 -3.00 -22.15
CA GLY A 118 -17.96 -4.26 -22.64
C GLY A 118 -17.01 -5.45 -22.50
N VAL A 119 -16.03 -5.38 -21.58
CA VAL A 119 -15.12 -6.51 -21.35
C VAL A 119 -15.91 -7.65 -20.74
N GLU A 120 -15.72 -8.88 -21.21
CA GLU A 120 -16.45 -10.03 -20.67
C GLU A 120 -16.16 -10.23 -19.16
N SER A 121 -17.15 -10.66 -18.39
CA SER A 121 -17.01 -10.84 -16.93
C SER A 121 -16.03 -11.97 -16.55
N GLN A 122 -15.80 -12.92 -17.46
CA GLN A 122 -14.83 -14.01 -17.30
C GLN A 122 -13.46 -13.72 -17.94
N ALA A 123 -13.27 -12.53 -18.51
CA ALA A 123 -12.06 -12.16 -19.23
C ALA A 123 -10.80 -12.34 -18.36
N SER A 124 -9.69 -12.66 -19.03
CA SER A 124 -8.39 -12.78 -18.36
C SER A 124 -7.89 -11.40 -17.89
N ASN A 125 -6.97 -11.40 -16.91
CA ASN A 125 -6.30 -10.17 -16.47
C ASN A 125 -5.62 -9.43 -17.62
N GLN A 126 -5.10 -10.16 -18.61
CA GLN A 126 -4.45 -9.57 -19.77
C GLN A 126 -5.45 -8.85 -20.68
N THR A 127 -6.59 -9.49 -20.96
CA THR A 127 -7.68 -8.91 -21.75
C THR A 127 -8.24 -7.62 -21.11
N ALA A 128 -8.37 -7.59 -19.78
CA ALA A 128 -8.79 -6.40 -19.05
C ALA A 128 -7.76 -5.25 -19.17
N ARG A 129 -6.46 -5.56 -19.10
CA ARG A 129 -5.39 -4.58 -19.31
C ARG A 129 -5.41 -4.01 -20.73
N ASP A 130 -5.57 -4.86 -21.73
CA ASP A 130 -5.56 -4.44 -23.13
C ASP A 130 -6.76 -3.53 -23.47
N ALA A 131 -7.95 -3.84 -22.91
CA ALA A 131 -9.13 -3.00 -23.04
C ALA A 131 -8.96 -1.63 -22.37
N LEU A 132 -8.42 -1.59 -21.14
CA LEU A 132 -8.13 -0.35 -20.43
C LEU A 132 -7.08 0.49 -21.15
N ARG A 133 -6.04 -0.16 -21.70
CA ARG A 133 -5.00 0.49 -22.51
C ARG A 133 -5.57 1.09 -23.80
N GLY A 134 -6.45 0.36 -24.49
CA GLY A 134 -7.16 0.84 -25.67
C GLY A 134 -8.03 2.07 -25.39
N ALA A 135 -8.62 2.13 -24.20
CA ALA A 135 -9.42 3.27 -23.72
C ALA A 135 -8.58 4.44 -23.15
N LYS A 136 -7.25 4.32 -23.12
CA LYS A 136 -6.33 5.26 -22.46
C LYS A 136 -6.63 5.47 -20.96
N ILE A 137 -7.14 4.44 -20.29
CA ILE A 137 -7.43 4.44 -18.85
C ILE A 137 -6.38 3.58 -18.16
N SER A 138 -5.71 4.14 -17.15
CA SER A 138 -4.63 3.45 -16.42
C SER A 138 -5.07 3.13 -15.00
N PHE A 139 -4.96 1.85 -14.62
CA PHE A 139 -5.14 1.39 -13.25
C PHE A 139 -3.91 0.58 -12.81
N GLY A 140 -3.67 0.53 -11.50
CA GLY A 140 -2.61 -0.30 -10.94
C GLY A 140 -2.87 -1.79 -11.18
N ASN A 141 -1.81 -2.56 -11.36
CA ASN A 141 -1.91 -3.99 -11.71
C ASN A 141 -2.76 -4.80 -10.70
N GLU A 142 -2.58 -4.51 -9.42
CA GLU A 142 -3.33 -5.11 -8.30
C GLU A 142 -4.82 -4.75 -8.33
N VAL A 143 -5.16 -3.53 -8.76
CA VAL A 143 -6.55 -3.06 -8.89
C VAL A 143 -7.25 -3.80 -10.03
N ILE A 144 -6.56 -3.99 -11.16
CA ILE A 144 -7.08 -4.74 -12.31
C ILE A 144 -7.29 -6.21 -11.91
N ALA A 145 -6.32 -6.83 -11.25
CA ALA A 145 -6.43 -8.21 -10.78
C ALA A 145 -7.57 -8.40 -9.77
N ALA A 146 -7.72 -7.48 -8.81
CA ALA A 146 -8.81 -7.49 -7.85
C ALA A 146 -10.18 -7.26 -8.53
N ALA A 147 -10.27 -6.35 -9.50
CA ALA A 147 -11.49 -6.08 -10.27
C ALA A 147 -11.92 -7.31 -11.09
N VAL A 148 -11.00 -7.98 -11.76
CA VAL A 148 -11.29 -9.22 -12.51
C VAL A 148 -11.73 -10.34 -11.58
N ARG A 149 -11.05 -10.54 -10.44
CA ARG A 149 -11.47 -11.53 -9.43
C ARG A 149 -12.87 -11.23 -8.89
N TYR A 150 -13.16 -9.97 -8.61
CA TYR A 150 -14.48 -9.53 -8.14
C TYR A 150 -15.58 -9.76 -9.19
N ARG A 151 -15.31 -9.46 -10.47
CA ARG A 151 -16.25 -9.71 -11.58
C ARG A 151 -16.55 -11.20 -11.76
N LYS A 152 -15.54 -12.06 -11.58
CA LYS A 152 -15.71 -13.52 -11.61
C LYS A 152 -16.53 -14.04 -10.43
N GLY A 153 -16.26 -13.53 -9.22
CA GLY A 153 -17.02 -13.88 -8.02
C GLY A 153 -18.49 -13.42 -8.02
N ARG A 154 -18.85 -12.40 -8.82
CA ARG A 154 -20.24 -11.94 -9.00
C ARG A 154 -21.11 -12.85 -9.88
N GLN A 155 -20.52 -13.78 -10.62
CA GLN A 155 -21.22 -14.66 -11.55
C GLN A 155 -21.29 -16.12 -11.09
N ALA A 156 -20.69 -16.45 -9.94
CA ALA A 156 -20.86 -17.72 -9.25
C ALA A 156 -22.09 -17.65 -8.34
#